data_AF-A0AAD5MIY1-F1
#
_entry.id   AF-A0AAD5MIY1-F1
#
_cell.length_a   1.000
_cell.length_b   1.000
_cell.length_c   1.000
_cell.angle_alpha   90.00
_cell.angle_beta   90.00
_cell.angle_gamma   90.00
#
_symmetry.space_group_name_H-M   'P 1'
#
loop_
_entity.id
_entity.type
_entity.pdbx_description
1 polymer ?
#
loop_
_entity_poly.entity_id
_entity_poly.type
_entity_poly.pdbx_seq_one_letter_code
_entity_poly.pdbx_strand_id
1 'polypeptide(L)' 'MTTPTAHASGLNEFFDKTPPEISSVMCNLTQYSAIPNMGHFAALEMPQALASDIFAFIKSLQK' A
#
# COMPACT_ATOMS: atom_id res chain seq x y z
N MET A 1 18.40 -3.84 0.43
CA MET A 1 17.25 -3.50 1.31
C MET A 1 16.59 -4.82 1.71
N THR A 2 16.45 -5.13 3.00
CA THR A 2 16.04 -6.47 3.48
C THR A 2 14.64 -6.51 4.08
N THR A 3 14.11 -5.39 4.57
CA THR A 3 12.79 -5.31 5.22
C THR A 3 11.66 -5.43 4.19
N PRO A 4 10.82 -6.49 4.22
CA PRO A 4 9.63 -6.58 3.38
C PRO A 4 8.72 -5.36 3.55
N THR A 5 8.29 -4.77 2.45
CA THR A 5 7.51 -3.52 2.46
C THR A 5 6.25 -3.69 1.61
N ALA A 6 5.12 -3.21 2.12
CA ALA A 6 3.89 -3.07 1.36
C ALA A 6 3.60 -1.59 1.07
N HIS A 7 3.02 -1.31 -0.08
CA HIS A 7 2.58 0.02 -0.46
C HIS A 7 1.11 -0.01 -0.92
N ALA A 8 0.24 0.59 -0.11
CA ALA A 8 -1.14 0.88 -0.46
C ALA A 8 -1.22 2.28 -1.11
N SER A 9 -1.47 2.33 -2.41
CA SER A 9 -1.53 3.55 -3.22
C SER A 9 -2.99 3.95 -3.46
N GLY A 10 -3.40 5.09 -2.89
CA GLY A 10 -4.75 5.64 -3.07
C GLY A 10 -4.89 6.39 -4.38
N LEU A 11 -5.90 6.06 -5.21
CA LEU A 11 -6.09 6.76 -6.48
C LEU A 11 -6.68 8.18 -6.32
N ASN A 12 -7.12 8.55 -5.12
CA ASN A 12 -7.52 9.92 -4.78
C ASN A 12 -6.51 10.60 -3.83
N GLU A 13 -5.29 10.05 -3.72
CA GLU A 13 -4.21 10.67 -2.94
C GLU A 13 -3.94 12.10 -3.43
N PHE A 14 -3.54 12.98 -2.51
CA PHE A 14 -3.29 14.40 -2.78
C PHE A 14 -2.04 14.60 -3.64
N PHE A 15 -1.03 13.75 -3.46
CA PHE A 15 0.22 13.78 -4.21
C PHE A 15 0.21 12.86 -5.44
N ASP A 16 1.29 12.94 -6.23
CA ASP A 16 1.49 12.06 -7.37
C ASP A 16 1.47 10.59 -6.94
N LYS A 17 0.65 9.81 -7.64
CA LYS A 17 0.50 8.38 -7.40
C LYS A 17 1.79 7.69 -7.78
N THR A 18 2.55 7.28 -6.77
CA THR A 18 3.83 6.65 -7.00
C THR A 18 3.60 5.23 -7.55
N PRO A 19 4.01 4.94 -8.79
CA PRO A 19 3.81 3.63 -9.39
C PRO A 19 4.72 2.57 -8.73
N PRO A 20 4.40 1.28 -8.87
CA PRO A 20 5.13 0.20 -8.20
C PRO A 20 6.60 0.14 -8.60
N GLU A 21 6.96 0.55 -9.82
CA GLU A 21 8.34 0.57 -10.33
C GLU A 21 9.22 1.57 -9.56
N ILE A 22 8.67 2.70 -9.14
CA ILE A 22 9.42 3.67 -8.33
C ILE A 22 9.54 3.14 -6.90
N SER A 23 8.47 2.55 -6.37
CA SER A 23 8.44 1.99 -5.02
C SER A 23 9.46 0.85 -4.85
N SER A 24 9.61 -0.01 -5.85
CA SER A 24 10.53 -1.16 -5.82
C SER A 24 12.02 -0.78 -5.92
N VAL A 25 12.34 0.42 -6.43
CA VAL A 25 13.71 0.95 -6.39
C VAL A 25 14.06 1.48 -5.00
N MET A 26 13.08 2.00 -4.25
CA MET A 26 13.27 2.65 -2.95
C MET A 26 13.18 1.68 -1.76
N CYS A 27 12.50 0.55 -1.90
CA CYS A 27 12.30 -0.43 -0.83
C CYS A 27 12.22 -1.86 -1.38
N ASN A 28 12.33 -2.85 -0.48
CA ASN A 28 12.02 -4.24 -0.83
C ASN A 28 10.49 -4.43 -0.89
N LEU A 29 9.89 -3.96 -1.98
CA LEU A 29 8.45 -3.99 -2.22
C LEU A 29 7.98 -5.42 -2.48
N THR A 30 7.19 -5.96 -1.56
CA THR A 30 6.65 -7.33 -1.62
C THR A 30 5.14 -7.35 -1.87
N GLN A 31 4.46 -6.23 -1.67
CA GLN A 31 3.04 -6.06 -1.97
C GLN A 31 2.78 -4.63 -2.45
N TYR A 32 1.97 -4.49 -3.50
CA TYR A 32 1.49 -3.20 -3.98
C TYR A 32 -0.01 -3.29 -4.26
N SER A 33 -0.76 -2.32 -3.76
CA SER A 33 -2.22 -2.29 -3.88
C SER A 33 -2.67 -0.91 -4.34
N ALA A 34 -3.34 -0.82 -5.50
CA ALA A 34 -3.97 0.41 -5.96
C ALA A 34 -5.45 0.42 -5.53
N ILE A 35 -5.83 1.37 -4.67
CA ILE A 35 -7.17 1.43 -4.05
C ILE A 35 -7.95 2.61 -4.64
N PRO A 36 -8.99 2.38 -5.47
CA PRO A 36 -9.61 3.43 -6.28
C PRO A 36 -10.24 4.60 -5.51
N ASN A 37 -10.92 4.32 -4.39
CA ASN A 37 -11.68 5.33 -3.66
C ASN A 37 -10.95 5.86 -2.42
N MET A 38 -9.65 5.61 -2.31
CA MET A 38 -8.84 5.99 -1.16
C MET A 38 -7.98 7.20 -1.50
N GLY A 39 -8.01 8.22 -0.65
CA GLY A 39 -7.18 9.41 -0.73
C GLY A 39 -6.21 9.56 0.44
N HIS A 40 -5.85 10.81 0.72
CA HIS A 40 -4.80 11.17 1.69
C HIS A 40 -5.11 10.69 3.10
N PHE A 41 -6.38 10.76 3.50
CA PHE A 41 -6.81 10.27 4.81
C PHE A 41 -7.26 8.81 4.70
N ALA A 42 -6.46 7.97 4.05
CA ALA A 42 -6.75 6.56 3.74
C ALA A 42 -7.41 5.77 4.88
N ALA A 43 -6.90 5.90 6.10
CA ALA A 43 -7.42 5.21 7.28
C ALA A 43 -8.80 5.73 7.75
N LEU A 44 -9.17 6.96 7.40
CA LEU A 44 -10.46 7.58 7.73
C LEU A 44 -11.46 7.42 6.57
N GLU A 45 -10.99 7.51 5.34
CA GLU A 45 -11.81 7.43 4.12
C GLU A 45 -12.21 5.99 3.80
N MET A 46 -11.25 5.06 3.89
CA MET A 46 -11.42 3.67 3.49
C MET A 46 -10.86 2.68 4.55
N PRO A 47 -11.28 2.78 5.83
CA PRO A 47 -10.71 2.00 6.93
C PRO A 47 -10.76 0.49 6.69
N GLN A 48 -11.86 -0.03 6.14
CA GLN A 48 -12.01 -1.48 5.91
C GLN A 48 -11.09 -1.97 4.79
N ALA A 49 -10.96 -1.22 3.70
CA ALA A 49 -10.09 -1.60 2.59
C ALA A 49 -8.62 -1.55 2.99
N LEU A 50 -8.20 -0.47 3.67
CA LEU A 50 -6.84 -0.34 4.18
C LEU A 50 -6.51 -1.41 5.22
N ALA A 51 -7.41 -1.68 6.18
CA ALA A 51 -7.21 -2.73 7.17
C ALA A 51 -7.09 -4.11 6.50
N SER A 52 -7.94 -4.40 5.52
CA SER A 52 -7.89 -5.67 4.77
C SER A 52 -6.54 -5.84 4.05
N ASP A 53 -6.02 -4.77 3.45
CA ASP A 53 -4.70 -4.77 2.79
C ASP A 53 -3.56 -5.01 3.78
N ILE A 54 -3.59 -4.34 4.95
CA ILE A 54 -2.63 -4.55 6.04
C ILE A 54 -2.65 -6.00 6.51
N PHE A 55 -3.83 -6.58 6.77
CA PHE A 55 -3.92 -7.96 7.23
C PHE A 55 -3.52 -8.97 6.15
N ALA A 56 -3.80 -8.71 4.87
CA ALA A 56 -3.32 -9.53 3.77
C ALA A 56 -1.79 -9.52 3.71
N PHE A 57 -1.17 -8.34 3.87
CA PHE A 57 0.28 -8.22 3.94
C PHE A 57 0.85 -9.00 5.12
N ILE A 58 0.34 -8.81 6.33
CA ILE A 58 0.80 -9.53 7.52
C ILE A 58 0.70 -11.05 7.31
N LYS A 59 -0.42 -11.54 6.76
CA LYS A 59 -0.59 -12.97 6.44
C LYS A 59 0.45 -13.47 5.43
N SER A 60 0.80 -12.67 4.42
CA SER A 60 1.85 -13.03 3.45
C SER A 60 3.24 -13.16 4.07
N LEU A 61 3.49 -12.49 5.21
CA LEU A 61 4.74 -12.58 5.94
C LEU A 61 4.79 -13.78 6.90
N GLN A 62 3.62 -14.27 7.32
CA GLN A 62 3.49 -15.45 8.14
C GLN A 62 3.73 -16.69 7.25
N LYS A 63 4.80 -17.44 7.56
CA LYS A 63 5.09 -18.73 6.94
C LYS A 63 4.27 -19.84 7.59
#